data_AF-A0AAW2VUF8-F1
#
_entry.id   AF-A0AAW2VUF8-F1
#
_cell.length_a   1.000
_cell.length_b   1.000
_cell.length_c   1.000
_cell.angle_alpha   90.00
_cell.angle_beta   90.00
_cell.angle_gamma   90.00
#
_symmetry.space_group_name_H-M   'P 1'
#
loop_
_entity.id
_entity.type
_entity.pdbx_description
1 polymer ?
#
loop_
_entity_poly.entity_id
_entity_poly.type
_entity_poly.pdbx_seq_one_letter_code
_entity_poly.pdbx_strand_id
1 'polypeptide(L)'
;MGSINGTLPLILVVVVMALNFTQLAGLPLLSTSSVSGRSLAETNNVSDSSRHLDDTVRVNPLDGLKKYRGGYDITNKHYWSSTAFTGIYGYAIAVLWLLCGLGYGGFLLVTRSCKSRRELKKRSPCLKQDCYLQPLLFVVVFTIFAITASCVVLGGNAKFHSRAKTVIDIIIDTADEASNTIYNTTGALKEMSSTLGEVNGSAGATGFLISTSRSLDAQAADIARQASKNRRLIDKGLKIVYIVTTAMISLTLVAVIALLVSGILKFQRARQVLLVLCWILTALCWFFFGIYFFLQNFAGDTCTALESFQQDPYNNSLSSILPCDELLSAQSVLDDVSVGIYDLVNEVNGNISRSYGNIIQICNPFSPPPMYEYQPWNCPATSIRIGDIPRVLRMLACPDTEGQTCNGGILVPASYYNTVEAYTTSIQKFLDVYPGMDSLVQCETVEDAFHEILDEHCSPLKRYVRMVWGRW
;
A
#
# COMPACT_ATOMS: atom_id res chain seq x y z
N MET A 1 31.54 57.96 -28.73
CA MET A 1 30.13 57.56 -28.57
C MET A 1 30.08 56.07 -28.26
N GLY A 2 29.87 55.74 -26.98
CA GLY A 2 29.98 54.38 -26.45
C GLY A 2 28.63 53.66 -26.46
N SER A 3 28.64 52.44 -26.99
CA SER A 3 27.50 51.52 -27.01
C SER A 3 27.25 50.97 -25.61
N ILE A 4 26.17 51.43 -25.00
CA ILE A 4 25.48 50.76 -23.89
C ILE A 4 24.53 49.72 -24.52
N ASN A 5 24.25 48.63 -23.80
CA ASN A 5 23.12 47.69 -23.97
C ASN A 5 23.38 46.39 -24.74
N GLY A 6 23.56 45.33 -23.96
CA GLY A 6 23.37 43.93 -24.39
C GLY A 6 23.03 42.99 -23.23
N THR A 7 23.39 43.34 -21.99
CA THR A 7 23.07 42.56 -20.78
C THR A 7 21.80 43.00 -20.06
N LEU A 8 21.41 44.27 -20.19
CA LEU A 8 20.15 44.81 -19.64
C LEU A 8 18.88 44.14 -20.22
N PRO A 9 18.76 43.86 -21.55
CA PRO A 9 17.54 43.27 -22.09
C PRO A 9 17.35 41.80 -21.69
N LEU A 10 18.43 41.04 -21.43
CA LEU A 10 18.31 39.62 -21.07
C LEU A 10 17.90 39.43 -19.61
N ILE A 11 18.37 40.29 -18.70
CA ILE A 11 17.90 40.36 -17.32
C ILE A 11 16.46 40.87 -17.28
N LEU A 12 16.11 41.85 -18.11
CA LEU A 12 14.73 42.34 -18.22
C LEU A 12 13.78 41.27 -18.75
N VAL A 13 14.19 40.44 -19.73
CA VAL A 13 13.37 39.33 -20.25
C VAL A 13 13.21 38.20 -19.22
N VAL A 14 14.25 37.88 -18.45
CA VAL A 14 14.15 36.88 -17.35
C VAL A 14 13.27 37.41 -16.21
N VAL A 15 13.35 38.70 -15.88
CA VAL A 15 12.50 39.35 -14.87
C VAL A 15 11.06 39.51 -15.36
N VAL A 16 10.83 39.83 -16.64
CA VAL A 16 9.48 39.91 -17.23
C VAL A 16 8.86 38.52 -17.40
N MET A 17 9.64 37.48 -17.72
CA MET A 17 9.14 36.10 -17.66
C MET A 17 8.85 35.63 -16.24
N ALA A 18 9.67 36.00 -15.25
CA ALA A 18 9.40 35.71 -13.84
C ALA A 18 8.17 36.47 -13.29
N LEU A 19 7.95 37.71 -13.73
CA LEU A 19 6.78 38.52 -13.36
C LEU A 19 5.50 38.11 -14.12
N ASN A 20 5.60 37.62 -15.35
CA ASN A 20 4.46 37.01 -16.05
C ASN A 20 4.08 35.66 -15.42
N PHE A 21 5.04 34.92 -14.84
CA PHE A 21 4.76 33.70 -14.07
C PHE A 21 4.03 33.98 -12.74
N THR A 22 4.28 35.11 -12.07
CA THR A 22 3.51 35.49 -10.88
C THR A 22 2.09 35.97 -11.20
N GLN A 23 1.82 36.47 -12.41
CA GLN A 23 0.46 36.79 -12.85
C GLN A 23 -0.38 35.54 -13.23
N LEU A 24 0.25 34.43 -13.66
CA LEU A 24 -0.45 33.15 -13.81
C LEU A 24 -0.65 32.38 -12.48
N ALA A 25 0.12 32.72 -11.44
CA ALA A 25 -0.13 32.26 -10.06
C ALA A 25 -1.30 32.99 -9.37
N GLY A 26 -1.96 33.91 -10.09
CA GLY A 26 -3.12 34.68 -9.62
C GLY A 26 -4.50 34.08 -9.94
N LEU A 27 -4.60 32.79 -10.30
CA LEU A 27 -5.90 32.08 -10.23
C LEU A 27 -6.06 31.45 -8.84
N PRO A 28 -7.25 31.53 -8.22
CA PRO A 28 -7.41 31.25 -6.81
C PRO A 28 -7.05 29.78 -6.52
N LEU A 29 -5.99 29.59 -5.75
CA LEU A 29 -5.82 28.41 -4.92
C LEU A 29 -7.09 28.28 -4.08
N LEU A 30 -7.89 27.23 -4.32
CA LEU A 30 -8.93 26.84 -3.40
C LEU A 30 -8.25 26.51 -2.06
N SER A 31 -8.36 27.46 -1.14
CA SER A 31 -8.08 27.30 0.27
C SER A 31 -8.92 26.13 0.78
N THR A 32 -8.30 24.99 1.08
CA THR A 32 -8.89 24.01 1.99
C THR A 32 -8.87 24.62 3.39
N SER A 33 -9.91 25.41 3.70
CA SER A 33 -10.20 25.86 5.05
C SER A 33 -10.65 24.66 5.88
N SER A 34 -10.00 24.47 7.02
CA SER A 34 -10.52 23.70 8.14
C SER A 34 -11.88 24.28 8.54
N VAL A 35 -12.96 23.50 8.40
CA VAL A 35 -14.28 23.87 8.93
C VAL A 35 -14.69 22.85 9.97
N SER A 36 -14.42 23.23 11.22
CA SER A 36 -15.16 22.77 12.40
C SER A 36 -16.59 23.35 12.31
N GLY A 37 -17.58 22.55 12.68
CA GLY A 37 -18.98 22.70 12.26
C GLY A 37 -19.74 23.94 12.75
N ARG A 38 -20.76 24.31 11.96
CA ARG A 38 -22.07 24.79 12.41
C ARG A 38 -23.10 24.73 11.28
N SER A 39 -24.25 24.18 11.61
CA SER A 39 -25.45 24.03 10.78
C SER A 39 -26.07 25.37 10.38
N LEU A 40 -26.54 25.48 9.13
CA LEU A 40 -27.77 26.18 8.75
C LEU A 40 -28.20 25.77 7.33
N ALA A 41 -29.51 25.54 7.21
CA ALA A 41 -30.19 24.81 6.17
C ALA A 41 -30.22 25.52 4.81
N GLU A 42 -30.06 24.74 3.73
CA GLU A 42 -30.78 24.99 2.48
C GLU A 42 -31.16 23.66 1.84
N THR A 43 -32.46 23.41 1.89
CA THR A 43 -33.17 22.29 1.29
C THR A 43 -33.12 22.43 -0.23
N ASN A 44 -32.70 21.39 -0.96
CA ASN A 44 -33.48 20.73 -2.01
C ASN A 44 -32.63 19.79 -2.89
N ASN A 45 -33.21 18.59 -3.10
CA ASN A 45 -32.90 17.55 -4.09
C ASN A 45 -31.73 16.60 -3.80
N VAL A 46 -32.06 15.65 -2.93
CA VAL A 46 -31.42 14.35 -2.71
C VAL A 46 -31.60 13.47 -3.96
N SER A 47 -30.61 13.44 -4.84
CA SER A 47 -30.40 12.31 -5.77
C SER A 47 -28.98 12.19 -6.37
N ASP A 48 -28.00 13.01 -5.97
CA ASP A 48 -26.65 13.01 -6.58
C ASP A 48 -25.49 12.85 -5.58
N SER A 49 -25.74 12.31 -4.38
CA SER A 49 -24.75 12.23 -3.30
C SER A 49 -23.78 11.04 -3.36
N SER A 50 -23.75 10.25 -4.43
CA SER A 50 -22.77 9.17 -4.63
C SER A 50 -21.76 9.53 -5.71
N ARG A 51 -21.14 10.72 -5.63
CA ARG A 51 -19.87 10.93 -6.32
C ARG A 51 -18.84 10.10 -5.57
N HIS A 52 -18.39 9.01 -6.19
CA HIS A 52 -17.26 8.21 -5.70
C HIS A 52 -16.15 9.15 -5.19
N LEU A 53 -15.78 9.03 -3.92
CA LEU A 53 -14.72 9.85 -3.30
C LEU A 53 -13.39 9.77 -4.08
N ASP A 54 -13.24 8.72 -4.88
CA ASP A 54 -12.06 8.35 -5.66
C ASP A 54 -11.93 8.99 -7.03
N ASP A 55 -12.83 9.88 -7.44
CA ASP A 55 -12.87 10.38 -8.81
C ASP A 55 -11.69 11.34 -9.11
N THR A 56 -10.54 10.78 -9.47
CA THR A 56 -9.32 11.54 -9.77
C THR A 56 -9.40 12.16 -11.16
N VAL A 57 -9.54 13.49 -11.21
CA VAL A 57 -9.62 14.24 -12.48
C VAL A 57 -8.26 14.81 -12.85
N ARG A 58 -7.56 14.17 -13.81
CA ARG A 58 -6.20 14.59 -14.23
C ARG A 58 -5.97 14.49 -15.72
N VAL A 59 -5.03 15.27 -16.25
CA VAL A 59 -4.66 15.23 -17.67
C VAL A 59 -3.89 13.93 -17.97
N ASN A 60 -4.29 13.23 -19.02
CA ASN A 60 -3.70 11.97 -19.45
C ASN A 60 -2.97 12.14 -20.79
N PRO A 61 -1.62 12.14 -20.81
CA PRO A 61 -0.87 12.31 -22.05
C PRO A 61 -1.00 11.12 -23.01
N LEU A 62 -1.32 9.92 -22.51
CA LEU A 62 -1.57 8.72 -23.33
C LEU A 62 -2.93 8.74 -24.04
N ASP A 63 -3.84 9.64 -23.68
CA ASP A 63 -5.14 9.85 -24.35
C ASP A 63 -5.26 11.30 -24.87
N GLY A 64 -4.22 11.79 -25.54
CA GLY A 64 -4.24 13.10 -26.21
C GLY A 64 -4.50 14.28 -25.28
N LEU A 65 -4.03 14.20 -24.02
CA LEU A 65 -4.24 15.19 -22.96
C LEU A 65 -5.71 15.37 -22.51
N LYS A 66 -6.58 14.39 -22.81
CA LYS A 66 -7.93 14.35 -22.23
C LYS A 66 -7.87 14.12 -20.72
N LYS A 67 -8.92 14.52 -20.02
CA LYS A 67 -9.03 14.30 -18.57
C LYS A 67 -9.39 12.84 -18.29
N TYR A 68 -8.49 12.14 -17.61
CA TYR A 68 -8.77 10.88 -16.93
C TYR A 68 -9.78 11.12 -15.79
N ARG A 69 -10.73 10.19 -15.65
CA ARG A 69 -11.84 10.18 -14.67
C ARG A 69 -12.14 8.75 -14.19
N GLY A 70 -11.13 7.88 -14.23
CA GLY A 70 -11.30 6.45 -13.93
C GLY A 70 -11.00 6.10 -12.48
N GLY A 71 -10.74 7.09 -11.62
CA GLY A 71 -10.34 6.86 -10.24
C GLY A 71 -9.02 6.10 -10.07
N TYR A 72 -8.80 5.54 -8.88
CA TYR A 72 -7.59 4.78 -8.57
C TYR A 72 -7.63 3.38 -9.21
N ASP A 73 -6.78 3.13 -10.21
CA ASP A 73 -6.72 1.82 -10.87
C ASP A 73 -5.28 1.49 -11.28
N ILE A 74 -4.62 0.62 -10.50
CA ILE A 74 -3.23 0.21 -10.75
C ILE A 74 -3.08 -0.72 -11.96
N THR A 75 -4.17 -1.28 -12.50
CA THR A 75 -4.14 -2.13 -13.70
C THR A 75 -4.22 -1.29 -14.98
N ASN A 76 -4.80 -0.10 -14.89
CA ASN A 76 -5.01 0.79 -16.02
C ASN A 76 -3.77 1.63 -16.37
N LYS A 77 -3.33 1.54 -17.63
CA LYS A 77 -2.20 2.32 -18.14
C LYS A 77 -2.45 3.84 -18.13
N HIS A 78 -3.70 4.26 -18.26
CA HIS A 78 -4.08 5.67 -18.26
C HIS A 78 -4.02 6.29 -16.85
N TYR A 79 -4.25 5.50 -15.80
CA TYR A 79 -4.01 5.93 -14.43
C TYR A 79 -2.52 6.25 -14.24
N TRP A 80 -1.63 5.29 -14.51
CA TRP A 80 -0.18 5.48 -14.38
C TRP A 80 0.33 6.68 -15.19
N SER A 81 -0.17 6.84 -16.41
CA SER A 81 0.17 7.97 -17.27
C SER A 81 -0.24 9.31 -16.67
N SER A 82 -1.49 9.42 -16.21
CA SER A 82 -2.05 10.67 -15.67
C SER A 82 -1.43 11.03 -14.32
N THR A 83 -1.19 10.05 -13.46
CA THR A 83 -0.55 10.25 -12.15
C THR A 83 0.91 10.64 -12.33
N ALA A 84 1.68 9.96 -13.20
CA ALA A 84 3.07 10.35 -13.50
C ALA A 84 3.15 11.77 -14.10
N PHE A 85 2.17 12.17 -14.91
CA PHE A 85 2.12 13.50 -15.51
C PHE A 85 1.92 14.63 -14.48
N THR A 86 1.48 14.35 -13.25
CA THR A 86 1.39 15.36 -12.19
C THR A 86 2.75 15.99 -11.87
N GLY A 87 3.84 15.24 -12.04
CA GLY A 87 5.23 15.70 -11.85
C GLY A 87 5.79 16.55 -12.99
N ILE A 88 4.99 16.89 -14.01
CA ILE A 88 5.44 17.59 -15.23
C ILE A 88 6.21 18.87 -14.94
N TYR A 89 5.85 19.60 -13.88
CA TYR A 89 6.54 20.83 -13.49
C TYR A 89 8.02 20.58 -13.19
N GLY A 90 8.35 19.51 -12.47
CA GLY A 90 9.74 19.13 -12.20
C GLY A 90 10.47 18.67 -13.46
N TYR A 91 9.84 17.81 -14.25
CA TYR A 91 10.43 17.25 -15.46
C TYR A 91 10.71 18.30 -16.53
N ALA A 92 9.76 19.21 -16.77
CA ALA A 92 9.90 20.28 -17.73
C ALA A 92 11.02 21.26 -17.33
N ILE A 93 11.10 21.63 -16.05
CA ILE A 93 12.17 22.50 -15.55
C ILE A 93 13.53 21.80 -15.68
N ALA A 94 13.63 20.50 -15.38
CA ALA A 94 14.87 19.73 -15.54
C ALA A 94 15.37 19.75 -16.99
N VAL A 95 14.49 19.47 -17.96
CA VAL A 95 14.84 19.48 -19.39
C VAL A 95 15.22 20.89 -19.85
N LEU A 96 14.45 21.91 -19.47
CA LEU A 96 14.76 23.29 -19.83
C LEU A 96 16.12 23.74 -19.25
N TRP A 97 16.41 23.35 -18.01
CA TRP A 97 17.69 23.63 -17.35
C TRP A 97 18.88 22.98 -18.07
N LEU A 98 18.69 21.75 -18.57
CA LEU A 98 19.70 21.09 -19.39
C LEU A 98 19.90 21.80 -20.74
N LEU A 99 18.83 22.19 -21.43
CA LEU A 99 18.95 22.91 -22.69
C LEU A 99 19.63 24.27 -22.53
N CYS A 100 19.30 25.01 -21.47
CA CYS A 100 19.94 26.29 -21.14
C CYS A 100 21.44 26.13 -20.87
N GLY A 101 21.85 25.12 -20.11
CA GLY A 101 23.27 24.88 -19.84
C GLY A 101 24.05 24.44 -21.07
N LEU A 102 23.46 23.59 -21.92
CA LEU A 102 24.05 23.20 -23.20
C LEU A 102 24.23 24.40 -24.13
N GLY A 103 23.20 25.26 -24.23
CA GLY A 103 23.27 26.49 -25.03
C GLY A 103 24.36 27.46 -24.54
N TYR A 104 24.44 27.68 -23.22
CA TYR A 104 25.48 28.52 -22.61
C TYR A 104 26.89 27.94 -22.80
N GLY A 105 27.06 26.62 -22.60
CA GLY A 105 28.32 25.92 -22.85
C GLY A 105 28.76 26.02 -24.31
N GLY A 106 27.83 25.83 -25.26
CA GLY A 106 28.06 26.02 -26.68
C GLY A 106 28.46 27.45 -27.05
N PHE A 107 27.75 28.45 -26.51
CA PHE A 107 28.10 29.86 -26.70
C PHE A 107 29.52 30.20 -26.18
N LEU A 108 29.91 29.68 -25.02
CA LEU A 108 31.26 29.85 -24.47
C LEU A 108 32.33 29.18 -25.34
N LEU A 109 32.05 28.00 -25.89
CA LEU A 109 32.96 27.31 -26.82
C LEU A 109 33.15 28.11 -28.11
N VAL A 110 32.06 28.58 -28.72
CA VAL A 110 32.09 29.40 -29.95
C VAL A 110 32.84 30.70 -29.71
N THR A 111 32.54 31.43 -28.63
CA THR A 111 33.24 32.68 -28.32
C THR A 111 34.71 32.50 -27.97
N ARG A 112 35.11 31.36 -27.38
CA ARG A 112 36.53 31.03 -27.14
C ARG A 112 37.27 30.70 -28.44
N SER A 113 36.64 29.98 -29.36
CA SER A 113 37.17 29.67 -30.68
C SER A 113 37.25 30.91 -31.60
N CYS A 114 36.27 31.81 -31.53
CA CYS A 114 36.27 33.08 -32.26
C CYS A 114 37.24 34.12 -31.67
N LYS A 115 37.46 34.14 -30.34
CA LYS A 115 38.46 35.02 -29.70
C LYS A 115 39.90 34.61 -30.00
N SER A 116 40.16 33.34 -30.33
CA SER A 116 41.47 32.92 -30.85
C SER A 116 41.84 33.60 -32.19
N ARG A 117 40.90 34.30 -32.87
CA ARG A 117 41.12 35.05 -34.11
C ARG A 117 41.13 36.59 -33.94
N ARG A 118 40.91 37.14 -32.75
CA ARG A 118 40.94 38.60 -32.53
C ARG A 118 41.83 38.96 -31.35
N GLU A 119 43.04 39.40 -31.68
CA GLU A 119 43.95 40.05 -30.73
C GLU A 119 43.48 41.47 -30.34
N LEU A 120 43.83 41.81 -29.09
CA LEU A 120 43.87 43.11 -28.41
C LEU A 120 42.66 43.82 -27.74
N LYS A 121 42.96 44.14 -26.47
CA LYS A 121 42.61 45.29 -25.59
C LYS A 121 41.17 45.50 -25.10
N LYS A 122 40.98 45.29 -23.79
CA LYS A 122 41.10 46.39 -22.80
C LYS A 122 41.23 45.87 -21.36
N ARG A 123 42.13 46.52 -20.63
CA ARG A 123 42.31 46.49 -19.19
C ARG A 123 41.25 47.42 -18.58
N SER A 124 40.54 46.98 -17.55
CA SER A 124 39.90 47.86 -16.57
C SER A 124 40.32 47.41 -15.18
N PRO A 125 41.08 48.22 -14.42
CA PRO A 125 41.35 47.95 -13.03
C PRO A 125 40.14 48.42 -12.21
N CYS A 126 39.33 47.51 -11.69
CA CYS A 126 38.45 47.86 -10.57
C CYS A 126 39.21 47.60 -9.28
N LEU A 127 39.82 48.67 -8.77
CA LEU A 127 40.21 48.84 -7.38
C LEU A 127 38.92 49.08 -6.57
N LYS A 128 38.48 48.10 -5.77
CA LYS A 128 37.67 48.32 -4.55
C LYS A 128 37.47 47.01 -3.80
N GLN A 129 37.94 47.00 -2.55
CA GLN A 129 37.85 45.91 -1.58
C GLN A 129 36.38 45.57 -1.24
N ASP A 130 35.44 46.49 -1.48
CA ASP A 130 34.01 46.35 -1.20
C ASP A 130 33.23 45.45 -2.19
N CYS A 131 33.81 45.12 -3.35
CA CYS A 131 33.11 44.36 -4.39
C CYS A 131 33.16 42.82 -4.17
N TYR A 132 33.99 42.34 -3.25
CA TYR A 132 34.13 40.91 -2.93
C TYR A 132 33.33 40.50 -1.69
N LEU A 133 33.02 41.44 -0.78
CA LEU A 133 32.35 41.13 0.48
C LEU A 133 30.87 40.77 0.29
N GLN A 134 30.17 41.51 -0.59
CA GLN A 134 28.75 41.30 -0.86
C GLN A 134 28.47 39.95 -1.56
N PRO A 135 29.19 39.56 -2.64
CA PRO A 135 29.03 38.22 -3.24
C PRO A 135 29.39 37.09 -2.27
N LEU A 136 30.41 37.27 -1.43
CA LEU A 136 30.82 36.29 -0.43
C LEU A 136 29.72 36.07 0.62
N LEU A 137 29.09 37.15 1.11
CA LEU A 137 27.98 37.08 2.06
C LEU A 137 26.79 36.32 1.47
N PHE A 138 26.38 36.65 0.24
CA PHE A 138 25.28 35.93 -0.44
C PHE A 138 25.60 34.44 -0.58
N VAL A 139 26.82 34.11 -0.99
CA VAL A 139 27.27 32.73 -1.16
C VAL A 139 27.21 31.97 0.17
N VAL A 140 27.69 32.55 1.28
CA VAL A 140 27.60 31.92 2.61
C VAL A 140 26.14 31.68 3.01
N VAL A 141 25.26 32.69 2.85
CA VAL A 141 23.83 32.55 3.17
C VAL A 141 23.18 31.43 2.35
N PHE A 142 23.39 31.40 1.04
CA PHE A 142 22.85 30.33 0.17
C PHE A 142 23.38 28.95 0.55
N THR A 143 24.61 28.85 1.05
CA THR A 143 25.15 27.55 1.50
C THR A 143 24.54 27.08 2.81
N ILE A 144 24.24 27.98 3.75
CA ILE A 144 23.51 27.66 4.97
C ILE A 144 22.10 27.16 4.60
N PHE A 145 21.41 27.87 3.69
CA PHE A 145 20.11 27.42 3.18
C PHE A 145 20.21 26.04 2.51
N ALA A 146 21.22 25.81 1.67
CA ALA A 146 21.42 24.52 1.00
C ALA A 146 21.70 23.38 2.00
N ILE A 147 22.47 23.64 3.07
CA ILE A 147 22.69 22.68 4.16
C ILE A 147 21.37 22.37 4.86
N THR A 148 20.63 23.39 5.30
CA THR A 148 19.35 23.21 6.00
C THR A 148 18.33 22.47 5.15
N ALA A 149 18.18 22.84 3.87
CA ALA A 149 17.30 22.16 2.94
C ALA A 149 17.71 20.69 2.75
N SER A 150 19.00 20.42 2.52
CA SER A 150 19.52 19.06 2.37
C SER A 150 19.22 18.19 3.59
N CYS A 151 19.38 18.72 4.81
CA CYS A 151 19.03 18.00 6.05
C CYS A 151 17.53 17.67 6.12
N VAL A 152 16.66 18.61 5.76
CA VAL A 152 15.20 18.38 5.73
C VAL A 152 14.83 17.31 4.70
N VAL A 153 15.41 17.37 3.51
CA VAL A 153 15.12 16.43 2.43
C VAL A 153 15.63 15.02 2.77
N LEU A 154 16.83 14.89 3.35
CA LEU A 154 17.37 13.60 3.82
C LEU A 154 16.50 13.01 4.94
N GLY A 155 16.10 13.82 5.92
CA GLY A 155 15.19 13.40 6.99
C GLY A 155 13.81 13.00 6.47
N GLY A 156 13.27 13.75 5.51
CA GLY A 156 12.02 13.42 4.82
C GLY A 156 12.11 12.11 4.04
N ASN A 157 13.19 11.92 3.28
CA ASN A 157 13.41 10.72 2.47
C ASN A 157 13.54 9.46 3.34
N ALA A 158 14.31 9.53 4.44
CA ALA A 158 14.46 8.42 5.37
C ALA A 158 13.13 8.04 6.04
N LYS A 159 12.37 9.03 6.52
CA LYS A 159 11.06 8.78 7.14
C LYS A 159 10.02 8.29 6.13
N PHE A 160 10.03 8.82 4.90
CA PHE A 160 9.17 8.33 3.82
C PHE A 160 9.49 6.87 3.50
N HIS A 161 10.76 6.52 3.30
CA HIS A 161 11.17 5.15 3.01
C HIS A 161 10.74 4.18 4.11
N SER A 162 10.95 4.54 5.38
CA SER A 162 10.52 3.72 6.51
C SER A 162 9.01 3.52 6.54
N ARG A 163 8.21 4.59 6.38
CA ARG A 163 6.75 4.49 6.43
C ARG A 163 6.16 3.76 5.23
N ALA A 164 6.67 4.02 4.03
CA ALA A 164 6.25 3.29 2.83
C ALA A 164 6.54 1.79 2.95
N LYS A 165 7.67 1.43 3.57
CA LYS A 165 8.00 0.03 3.84
C LYS A 165 7.03 -0.61 4.83
N THR A 166 6.69 0.05 5.93
CA THR A 166 5.71 -0.47 6.89
C THR A 166 4.35 -0.72 6.24
N VAL A 167 3.86 0.21 5.40
CA VAL A 167 2.59 0.01 4.67
C VAL A 167 2.64 -1.22 3.76
N ILE A 168 3.75 -1.44 3.06
CA ILE A 168 3.91 -2.64 2.22
C ILE A 168 4.02 -3.90 3.08
N ASP A 169 4.71 -3.84 4.20
CA ASP A 169 4.84 -4.97 5.11
C ASP A 169 3.45 -5.39 5.62
N ILE A 170 2.61 -4.45 6.06
CA ILE A 170 1.20 -4.72 6.45
C ILE A 170 0.44 -5.41 5.30
N ILE A 171 0.45 -4.84 4.08
CA ILE A 171 -0.27 -5.43 2.93
C ILE A 171 0.19 -6.85 2.61
N ILE A 172 1.49 -7.13 2.71
CA ILE A 172 2.01 -8.48 2.44
C ILE A 172 1.69 -9.43 3.57
N ASP A 173 1.79 -8.99 4.82
CA ASP A 173 1.50 -9.81 5.99
C ASP A 173 0.00 -10.18 5.99
N THR A 174 -0.90 -9.27 5.60
CA THR A 174 -2.33 -9.56 5.35
C THR A 174 -2.54 -10.61 4.25
N ALA A 175 -1.78 -10.54 3.14
CA ALA A 175 -1.88 -11.52 2.06
C ALA A 175 -1.35 -12.91 2.46
N ASP A 176 -0.27 -12.95 3.26
CA ASP A 176 0.29 -14.18 3.82
C ASP A 176 -0.65 -14.78 4.87
N GLU A 177 -1.29 -13.95 5.71
CA GLU A 177 -2.32 -14.37 6.66
C GLU A 177 -3.53 -14.99 5.95
N ALA A 178 -4.08 -14.32 4.95
CA ALA A 178 -5.16 -14.86 4.12
C ALA A 178 -4.76 -16.22 3.48
N SER A 179 -3.55 -16.31 2.93
CA SER A 179 -3.04 -17.55 2.34
C SER A 179 -2.90 -18.67 3.38
N ASN A 180 -2.40 -18.37 4.58
CA ASN A 180 -2.26 -19.32 5.68
C ASN A 180 -3.62 -19.81 6.20
N THR A 181 -4.61 -18.92 6.30
CA THR A 181 -5.99 -19.28 6.65
C THR A 181 -6.58 -20.26 5.63
N ILE A 182 -6.35 -20.02 4.33
CA ILE A 182 -6.75 -20.97 3.29
C ILE A 182 -6.00 -22.31 3.45
N TYR A 183 -4.68 -22.31 3.69
CA TYR A 183 -3.94 -23.56 3.89
C TYR A 183 -4.39 -24.37 5.12
N ASN A 184 -4.70 -23.69 6.23
CA ASN A 184 -5.24 -24.34 7.41
C ASN A 184 -6.61 -24.97 7.09
N THR A 185 -7.44 -24.25 6.34
CA THR A 185 -8.74 -24.73 5.87
C THR A 185 -8.60 -25.94 4.95
N THR A 186 -7.74 -25.87 3.94
CA THR A 186 -7.53 -26.98 2.99
C THR A 186 -6.90 -28.19 3.66
N GLY A 187 -6.04 -27.97 4.66
CA GLY A 187 -5.52 -29.00 5.56
C GLY A 187 -6.63 -29.72 6.31
N ALA A 188 -7.53 -28.96 6.95
CA ALA A 188 -8.69 -29.51 7.63
C ALA A 188 -9.58 -30.32 6.66
N LEU A 189 -9.88 -29.81 5.47
CA LEU A 189 -10.70 -30.52 4.45
C LEU A 189 -10.06 -31.84 3.98
N LYS A 190 -8.74 -31.88 3.78
CA LYS A 190 -8.01 -33.11 3.42
C LYS A 190 -8.10 -34.15 4.51
N GLU A 191 -7.92 -33.71 5.75
CA GLU A 191 -7.95 -34.59 6.90
C GLU A 191 -9.36 -35.16 7.12
N MET A 192 -10.40 -34.33 6.99
CA MET A 192 -11.80 -34.78 6.98
C MET A 192 -12.04 -35.82 5.88
N SER A 193 -11.55 -35.57 4.66
CA SER A 193 -11.69 -36.54 3.58
C SER A 193 -11.00 -37.87 3.88
N SER A 194 -9.82 -37.85 4.52
CA SER A 194 -9.11 -39.06 4.91
C SER A 194 -9.88 -39.83 5.99
N THR A 195 -10.26 -39.12 7.06
CA THR A 195 -10.97 -39.69 8.21
C THR A 195 -12.35 -40.25 7.82
N LEU A 196 -13.11 -39.57 6.96
CA LEU A 196 -14.39 -40.06 6.45
C LEU A 196 -14.22 -41.23 5.47
N GLY A 197 -13.13 -41.25 4.69
CA GLY A 197 -12.82 -42.34 3.76
C GLY A 197 -12.61 -43.69 4.46
N GLU A 198 -12.04 -43.68 5.68
CA GLU A 198 -11.81 -44.89 6.48
C GLU A 198 -13.09 -45.54 7.00
N VAL A 199 -14.17 -44.77 7.15
CA VAL A 199 -15.46 -45.22 7.71
C VAL A 199 -16.55 -45.40 6.65
N ASN A 200 -16.17 -45.70 5.41
CA ASN A 200 -17.09 -45.79 4.26
C ASN A 200 -17.92 -44.51 4.03
N GLY A 201 -17.36 -43.34 4.30
CA GLY A 201 -17.94 -42.07 3.90
C GLY A 201 -18.22 -42.03 2.40
N SER A 202 -19.22 -41.25 1.98
CA SER A 202 -19.63 -41.23 0.57
C SER A 202 -18.45 -40.84 -0.34
N ALA A 203 -18.15 -41.68 -1.33
CA ALA A 203 -17.04 -41.45 -2.27
C ALA A 203 -17.18 -40.13 -3.04
N GLY A 204 -18.43 -39.67 -3.23
CA GLY A 204 -18.72 -38.36 -3.80
C GLY A 204 -18.30 -37.20 -2.90
N ALA A 205 -18.61 -37.25 -1.60
CA ALA A 205 -18.25 -36.18 -0.67
C ALA A 205 -16.73 -36.11 -0.43
N THR A 206 -16.05 -37.25 -0.26
CA THR A 206 -14.59 -37.28 -0.11
C THR A 206 -13.89 -36.79 -1.39
N GLY A 207 -14.37 -37.20 -2.57
CA GLY A 207 -13.88 -36.68 -3.86
C GLY A 207 -14.05 -35.17 -3.99
N PHE A 208 -15.20 -34.63 -3.57
CA PHE A 208 -15.46 -33.19 -3.58
C PHE A 208 -14.50 -32.44 -2.65
N LEU A 209 -14.35 -32.86 -1.39
CA LEU A 209 -13.43 -32.26 -0.41
C LEU A 209 -11.99 -32.20 -0.93
N ILE A 210 -11.51 -33.29 -1.54
CA ILE A 210 -10.16 -33.34 -2.12
C ILE A 210 -10.03 -32.38 -3.30
N SER A 211 -11.04 -32.31 -4.18
CA SER A 211 -11.00 -31.43 -5.35
C SER A 211 -11.03 -29.94 -4.95
N THR A 212 -11.90 -29.59 -4.01
CA THR A 212 -12.02 -28.23 -3.45
C THR A 212 -10.73 -27.83 -2.74
N SER A 213 -10.20 -28.70 -1.89
CA SER A 213 -8.93 -28.46 -1.18
C SER A 213 -7.77 -28.21 -2.16
N ARG A 214 -7.66 -29.00 -3.24
CA ARG A 214 -6.64 -28.77 -4.28
C ARG A 214 -6.81 -27.44 -5.03
N SER A 215 -8.05 -27.05 -5.32
CA SER A 215 -8.34 -25.77 -5.98
C SER A 215 -7.97 -24.58 -5.10
N LEU A 216 -8.37 -24.63 -3.82
CA LEU A 216 -8.06 -23.59 -2.83
C LEU A 216 -6.56 -23.50 -2.54
N ASP A 217 -5.85 -24.63 -2.46
CA ASP A 217 -4.39 -24.65 -2.32
C ASP A 217 -3.69 -23.93 -3.49
N ALA A 218 -4.17 -24.15 -4.71
CA ALA A 218 -3.60 -23.49 -5.89
C ALA A 218 -3.81 -21.97 -5.83
N GLN A 219 -5.00 -21.53 -5.42
CA GLN A 219 -5.29 -20.10 -5.24
C GLN A 219 -4.45 -19.47 -4.12
N ALA A 220 -4.34 -20.12 -2.96
CA ALA A 220 -3.49 -19.65 -1.86
C ALA A 220 -2.01 -19.57 -2.28
N ALA A 221 -1.53 -20.55 -3.05
CA ALA A 221 -0.17 -20.53 -3.60
C ALA A 221 0.04 -19.37 -4.56
N ASP A 222 -0.93 -19.05 -5.42
CA ASP A 222 -0.85 -17.93 -6.34
C ASP A 222 -0.90 -16.58 -5.59
N ILE A 223 -1.74 -16.42 -4.56
CA ILE A 223 -1.79 -15.22 -3.70
C ILE A 223 -0.43 -14.99 -3.04
N ALA A 224 0.08 -15.98 -2.28
CA ALA A 224 1.37 -15.88 -1.59
C ALA A 224 2.53 -15.63 -2.56
N ARG A 225 2.53 -16.30 -3.72
CA ARG A 225 3.57 -16.12 -4.76
C ARG A 225 3.52 -14.71 -5.35
N GLN A 226 2.35 -14.21 -5.68
CA GLN A 226 2.17 -12.88 -6.28
C GLN A 226 2.51 -11.79 -5.26
N ALA A 227 2.07 -11.93 -4.00
CA ALA A 227 2.45 -11.06 -2.90
C ALA A 227 3.97 -11.02 -2.71
N SER A 228 4.64 -12.18 -2.58
CA SER A 228 6.09 -12.26 -2.43
C SER A 228 6.85 -11.66 -3.61
N LYS A 229 6.36 -11.85 -4.84
CA LYS A 229 6.96 -11.27 -6.05
C LYS A 229 6.82 -9.76 -6.06
N ASN A 230 5.63 -9.24 -5.76
CA ASN A 230 5.35 -7.81 -5.71
C ASN A 230 6.13 -7.13 -4.59
N ARG A 231 6.22 -7.73 -3.40
CA ARG A 231 7.07 -7.27 -2.29
C ARG A 231 8.51 -7.00 -2.74
N ARG A 232 9.12 -7.98 -3.44
CA ARG A 232 10.51 -7.85 -3.91
C ARG A 232 10.68 -6.72 -4.94
N LEU A 233 9.70 -6.52 -5.82
CA LEU A 233 9.77 -5.46 -6.82
C LEU A 233 9.62 -4.08 -6.18
N ILE A 234 8.67 -3.93 -5.27
CA ILE A 234 8.39 -2.65 -4.61
C ILE A 234 9.51 -2.30 -3.61
N ASP A 235 10.00 -3.24 -2.80
CA ASP A 235 11.13 -3.01 -1.88
C ASP A 235 12.39 -2.58 -2.63
N LYS A 236 12.71 -3.26 -3.75
CA LYS A 236 13.81 -2.84 -4.63
C LYS A 236 13.60 -1.43 -5.16
N GLY A 237 12.39 -1.10 -5.63
CA GLY A 237 12.05 0.23 -6.12
C GLY A 237 12.23 1.32 -5.07
N LEU A 238 11.65 1.13 -3.88
CA LEU A 238 11.77 2.07 -2.75
C LEU A 238 13.22 2.22 -2.30
N LYS A 239 14.00 1.13 -2.26
CA LYS A 239 15.42 1.16 -1.91
C LYS A 239 16.25 1.92 -2.94
N ILE A 240 15.98 1.73 -4.23
CA ILE A 240 16.64 2.49 -5.31
C ILE A 240 16.34 3.98 -5.16
N VAL A 241 15.07 4.37 -5.01
CA VAL A 241 14.69 5.79 -4.82
C VAL A 241 15.37 6.36 -3.58
N TYR A 242 15.36 5.65 -2.46
CA TYR A 242 16.01 6.10 -1.23
C TYR A 242 17.52 6.32 -1.42
N ILE A 243 18.25 5.34 -1.98
CA ILE A 243 19.70 5.42 -2.19
C ILE A 243 20.05 6.51 -3.18
N VAL A 244 19.37 6.58 -4.32
CA VAL A 244 19.69 7.56 -5.37
C VAL A 244 19.40 8.96 -4.89
N THR A 245 18.26 9.23 -4.26
CA THR A 245 17.96 10.55 -3.70
C THR A 245 18.99 10.97 -2.64
N THR A 246 19.37 10.04 -1.74
CA THR A 246 20.38 10.31 -0.70
C THR A 246 21.75 10.63 -1.31
N ALA A 247 22.19 9.84 -2.30
CA ALA A 247 23.44 10.08 -3.01
C ALA A 247 23.43 11.41 -3.76
N MET A 248 22.31 11.73 -4.43
CA MET A 248 22.13 12.97 -5.18
C MET A 248 22.21 14.22 -4.30
N ILE A 249 21.52 14.22 -3.16
CA ILE A 249 21.54 15.35 -2.21
C ILE A 249 22.93 15.50 -1.60
N SER A 250 23.55 14.38 -1.18
CA SER A 250 24.90 14.38 -0.60
C SER A 250 25.93 14.89 -1.59
N LEU A 251 25.87 14.46 -2.86
CA LEU A 251 26.77 14.91 -3.92
C LEU A 251 26.55 16.39 -4.24
N THR A 252 25.31 16.87 -4.21
CA THR A 252 24.98 18.29 -4.37
C THR A 252 25.60 19.12 -3.24
N LEU A 253 25.48 18.67 -1.99
CA LEU A 253 26.06 19.34 -0.83
C LEU A 253 27.59 19.43 -0.92
N VAL A 254 28.25 18.31 -1.24
CA VAL A 254 29.70 18.26 -1.43
C VAL A 254 30.14 19.18 -2.56
N ALA A 255 29.41 19.18 -3.68
CA ALA A 255 29.74 20.02 -4.82
C ALA A 255 29.61 21.52 -4.50
N VAL A 256 28.58 21.92 -3.75
CA VAL A 256 28.41 23.30 -3.28
C VAL A 256 29.56 23.72 -2.35
N ILE A 257 29.93 22.89 -1.38
CA ILE A 257 31.05 23.18 -0.47
C ILE A 257 32.38 23.26 -1.23
N ALA A 258 32.62 22.33 -2.16
CA ALA A 258 33.82 22.34 -2.99
C ALA A 258 33.88 23.59 -3.90
N LEU A 259 32.73 24.14 -4.34
CA LEU A 259 32.69 25.38 -5.12
C LEU A 259 33.14 26.58 -4.28
N LEU A 260 32.76 26.61 -2.99
CA LEU A 260 33.23 27.63 -2.05
C LEU A 260 34.74 27.59 -1.89
N VAL A 261 35.27 26.41 -1.55
CA VAL A 261 36.69 26.22 -1.24
C VAL A 261 37.56 26.46 -2.48
N SER A 262 37.15 25.94 -3.64
CA SER A 262 37.86 26.18 -4.90
C SER A 262 37.76 27.62 -5.39
N GLY A 263 36.69 28.34 -5.05
CA GLY A 263 36.54 29.77 -5.26
C GLY A 263 37.60 30.59 -4.52
N ILE A 264 37.89 30.21 -3.27
CA ILE A 264 38.92 30.85 -2.43
C ILE A 264 40.33 30.49 -2.93
N LEU A 265 40.58 29.21 -3.24
CA LEU A 265 41.89 28.69 -3.68
C LEU A 265 42.24 29.03 -5.14
N LYS A 266 41.33 29.64 -5.91
CA LYS A 266 41.51 30.07 -7.32
C LYS A 266 41.93 28.95 -8.31
N PHE A 267 41.64 27.68 -8.02
CA PHE A 267 41.88 26.57 -8.95
C PHE A 267 40.92 26.62 -10.15
N GLN A 268 41.38 27.20 -11.27
CA GLN A 268 40.49 27.48 -12.42
C GLN A 268 39.90 26.23 -13.08
N ARG A 269 40.67 25.14 -13.23
CA ARG A 269 40.20 23.90 -13.87
C ARG A 269 39.18 23.15 -13.02
N ALA A 270 39.47 22.96 -11.74
CA ALA A 270 38.58 22.29 -10.79
C ALA A 270 37.23 23.02 -10.70
N ARG A 271 37.25 24.36 -10.62
CA ARG A 271 36.04 25.18 -10.62
C ARG A 271 35.18 24.99 -11.87
N GLN A 272 35.78 24.86 -13.05
CA GLN A 272 35.04 24.63 -14.30
C GLN A 272 34.34 23.27 -14.30
N VAL A 273 35.04 22.20 -13.91
CA VAL A 273 34.46 20.85 -13.79
C VAL A 273 33.31 20.84 -12.78
N LEU A 274 33.50 21.49 -11.64
CA LEU A 274 32.53 21.53 -10.57
C LEU A 274 31.27 22.33 -10.92
N LEU A 275 31.40 23.40 -11.71
CA LEU A 275 30.25 24.13 -12.26
C LEU A 275 29.42 23.26 -13.21
N VAL A 276 30.07 22.46 -14.07
CA VAL A 276 29.37 21.50 -14.94
C VAL A 276 28.68 20.43 -14.12
N LEU A 277 29.36 19.89 -13.09
CA LEU A 277 28.78 18.90 -12.19
C LEU A 277 27.54 19.47 -11.48
N CYS A 278 27.63 20.65 -10.88
CA CYS A 278 26.50 21.30 -10.21
C CYS A 278 25.33 21.54 -11.17
N TRP A 279 25.60 21.94 -12.42
CA TRP A 279 24.54 22.12 -13.42
C TRP A 279 23.76 20.81 -13.69
N ILE A 280 24.47 19.68 -13.84
CA ILE A 280 23.84 18.36 -14.01
C ILE A 280 23.06 17.97 -12.75
N LEU A 281 23.66 18.15 -11.57
CA LEU A 281 23.01 17.82 -10.29
C LEU A 281 21.73 18.62 -10.08
N THR A 282 21.72 19.92 -10.42
CA THR A 282 20.51 20.75 -10.35
C THR A 282 19.41 20.22 -11.26
N ALA A 283 19.72 19.81 -12.49
CA ALA A 283 18.73 19.19 -13.37
C ALA A 283 18.15 17.90 -12.78
N LEU A 284 19.01 17.06 -12.19
CA LEU A 284 18.59 15.84 -11.53
C LEU A 284 17.72 16.13 -10.28
N CYS A 285 18.02 17.16 -9.49
CA CYS A 285 17.17 17.59 -8.38
C CYS A 285 15.76 17.97 -8.85
N TRP A 286 15.62 18.71 -9.96
CA TRP A 286 14.32 19.02 -10.56
C TRP A 286 13.57 17.78 -11.07
N PHE A 287 14.30 16.81 -11.61
CA PHE A 287 13.72 15.53 -12.01
C PHE A 287 13.18 14.75 -10.80
N PHE A 288 13.97 14.63 -9.72
CA PHE A 288 13.54 13.98 -8.47
C PHE A 288 12.38 14.73 -7.80
N PHE A 289 12.36 16.06 -7.85
CA PHE A 289 11.21 16.85 -7.43
C PHE A 289 9.93 16.39 -8.12
N GLY A 290 9.97 16.17 -9.45
CA GLY A 290 8.84 15.61 -10.20
C GLY A 290 8.43 14.22 -9.73
N ILE A 291 9.40 13.33 -9.44
CA ILE A 291 9.14 11.99 -8.90
C ILE A 291 8.45 12.05 -7.54
N TYR A 292 8.95 12.85 -6.59
CA TYR A 292 8.34 12.95 -5.26
C TYR A 292 6.96 13.63 -5.30
N PHE A 293 6.73 14.55 -6.24
CA PHE A 293 5.40 15.10 -6.47
C PHE A 293 4.42 14.04 -6.98
N PHE A 294 4.86 13.21 -7.93
CA PHE A 294 4.12 12.02 -8.38
C PHE A 294 3.79 11.09 -7.21
N LEU A 295 4.80 10.74 -6.39
CA LEU A 295 4.62 9.86 -5.22
C LEU A 295 3.63 10.45 -4.20
N GLN A 296 3.58 11.78 -4.06
CA GLN A 296 2.61 12.40 -3.16
C GLN A 296 1.18 12.24 -3.65
N ASN A 297 0.94 12.44 -4.95
CA ASN A 297 -0.39 12.26 -5.51
C ASN A 297 -0.78 10.78 -5.48
N PHE A 298 0.13 9.88 -5.88
CA PHE A 298 -0.09 8.44 -5.78
C PHE A 298 -0.43 8.00 -4.35
N ALA A 299 0.33 8.42 -3.34
CA ALA A 299 0.04 8.11 -1.94
C ALA A 299 -1.30 8.72 -1.47
N GLY A 300 -1.64 9.92 -1.96
CA GLY A 300 -2.92 10.55 -1.71
C GLY A 300 -4.08 9.73 -2.27
N ASP A 301 -3.97 9.30 -3.51
CA ASP A 301 -5.00 8.50 -4.18
C ASP A 301 -5.14 7.13 -3.54
N THR A 302 -4.03 6.46 -3.21
CA THR A 302 -4.09 5.20 -2.47
C THR A 302 -4.84 5.37 -1.15
N CYS A 303 -4.55 6.42 -0.38
CA CYS A 303 -5.25 6.66 0.89
C CYS A 303 -6.74 6.98 0.71
N THR A 304 -7.10 7.76 -0.32
CA THR A 304 -8.53 8.00 -0.63
C THR A 304 -9.24 6.73 -1.09
N ALA A 305 -8.54 5.87 -1.83
CA ALA A 305 -9.09 4.60 -2.27
C ALA A 305 -9.32 3.64 -1.10
N LEU A 306 -8.35 3.56 -0.17
CA LEU A 306 -8.50 2.83 1.09
C LEU A 306 -9.64 3.40 1.95
N GLU A 307 -9.80 4.72 2.02
CA GLU A 307 -10.93 5.35 2.74
C GLU A 307 -12.27 5.03 2.09
N SER A 308 -12.33 4.97 0.75
CA SER A 308 -13.54 4.55 0.04
C SER A 308 -13.89 3.08 0.29
N PHE A 309 -12.88 2.21 0.41
CA PHE A 309 -13.07 0.81 0.76
C PHE A 309 -13.70 0.65 2.15
N GLN A 310 -13.26 1.44 3.13
CA GLN A 310 -13.86 1.42 4.48
C GLN A 310 -15.33 1.90 4.48
N GLN A 311 -15.73 2.73 3.53
CA GLN A 311 -17.12 3.19 3.41
C GLN A 311 -18.01 2.15 2.72
N ASP A 312 -17.50 1.53 1.67
CA ASP A 312 -18.18 0.47 0.93
C ASP A 312 -17.14 -0.53 0.37
N PRO A 313 -16.92 -1.67 1.04
CA PRO A 313 -15.88 -2.64 0.65
C PRO A 313 -16.24 -3.40 -0.63
N TYR A 314 -17.50 -3.38 -1.05
CA TYR A 314 -17.99 -4.15 -2.20
C TYR A 314 -18.04 -3.31 -3.49
N ASN A 315 -18.25 -1.99 -3.39
CA ASN A 315 -18.38 -1.10 -4.54
C ASN A 315 -17.40 0.09 -4.47
N ASN A 316 -16.12 -0.18 -4.70
CA ASN A 316 -15.06 0.83 -4.69
C ASN A 316 -13.98 0.57 -5.76
N SER A 317 -12.99 1.46 -5.85
CA SER A 317 -11.94 1.35 -6.88
C SER A 317 -11.00 0.15 -6.67
N LEU A 318 -10.91 -0.39 -5.45
CA LEU A 318 -10.14 -1.60 -5.14
C LEU A 318 -10.90 -2.89 -5.43
N SER A 319 -12.20 -2.89 -5.75
CA SER A 319 -12.96 -4.11 -6.08
C SER A 319 -12.34 -4.89 -7.26
N SER A 320 -11.62 -4.20 -8.17
CA SER A 320 -10.89 -4.84 -9.27
C SER A 320 -9.61 -5.59 -8.84
N ILE A 321 -9.13 -5.34 -7.62
CA ILE A 321 -7.89 -5.86 -7.05
C ILE A 321 -8.19 -6.87 -5.94
N LEU A 322 -9.22 -6.60 -5.13
CA LEU A 322 -9.68 -7.43 -4.03
C LEU A 322 -11.09 -7.94 -4.34
N PRO A 323 -11.25 -9.25 -4.61
CA PRO A 323 -12.55 -9.83 -4.97
C PRO A 323 -13.40 -10.10 -3.71
N CYS A 324 -13.67 -9.06 -2.91
CA CYS A 324 -14.46 -9.17 -1.69
C CYS A 324 -15.95 -9.48 -1.97
N ASP A 325 -16.45 -9.08 -3.14
CA ASP A 325 -17.79 -9.43 -3.61
C ASP A 325 -17.92 -10.92 -3.97
N GLU A 326 -16.91 -11.47 -4.66
CA GLU A 326 -16.85 -12.91 -4.96
C GLU A 326 -16.69 -13.71 -3.66
N LEU A 327 -15.86 -13.24 -2.73
CA LEU A 327 -15.71 -13.86 -1.40
C LEU A 327 -17.03 -13.84 -0.62
N LEU A 328 -17.75 -12.71 -0.60
CA LEU A 328 -19.04 -12.60 0.09
C LEU A 328 -20.07 -13.59 -0.47
N SER A 329 -20.02 -13.92 -1.76
CA SER A 329 -20.92 -14.94 -2.33
C SER A 329 -20.75 -16.32 -1.68
N ALA A 330 -19.54 -16.62 -1.17
CA ALA A 330 -19.24 -17.84 -0.43
C ALA A 330 -19.78 -17.85 1.00
N GLN A 331 -20.26 -16.71 1.53
CA GLN A 331 -20.88 -16.64 2.86
C GLN A 331 -22.08 -17.57 2.97
N SER A 332 -22.90 -17.65 1.92
CA SER A 332 -24.04 -18.58 1.86
C SER A 332 -23.65 -20.04 2.08
N VAL A 333 -22.47 -20.45 1.61
CA VAL A 333 -21.95 -21.81 1.81
C VAL A 333 -21.50 -22.00 3.25
N LEU A 334 -20.90 -20.99 3.86
CA LEU A 334 -20.50 -21.03 5.27
C LEU A 334 -21.73 -21.08 6.20
N ASP A 335 -22.77 -20.32 5.86
CA ASP A 335 -24.07 -20.31 6.55
C ASP A 335 -24.79 -21.66 6.45
N ASP A 336 -24.82 -22.30 5.28
CA ASP A 336 -25.40 -23.63 5.13
C ASP A 336 -24.69 -24.65 6.05
N VAL A 337 -23.37 -24.51 6.24
CA VAL A 337 -22.61 -25.36 7.15
C VAL A 337 -22.91 -25.04 8.61
N SER A 338 -23.03 -23.76 8.99
CA SER A 338 -23.36 -23.35 10.36
C SER A 338 -24.75 -23.85 10.76
N VAL A 339 -25.74 -23.72 9.88
CA VAL A 339 -27.10 -24.29 10.03
C VAL A 339 -27.04 -25.80 10.16
N GLY A 340 -26.29 -26.48 9.28
CA GLY A 340 -26.17 -27.93 9.29
C GLY A 340 -25.57 -28.48 10.59
N ILE A 341 -24.54 -27.82 11.14
CA ILE A 341 -23.94 -28.21 12.43
C ILE A 341 -24.90 -27.89 13.58
N TYR A 342 -25.56 -26.74 13.56
CA TYR A 342 -26.53 -26.34 14.59
C TYR A 342 -27.68 -27.36 14.70
N ASP A 343 -28.28 -27.73 13.57
CA ASP A 343 -29.39 -28.67 13.51
C ASP A 343 -28.94 -30.07 13.94
N LEU A 344 -27.78 -30.53 13.48
CA LEU A 344 -27.19 -31.81 13.89
C LEU A 344 -27.01 -31.90 15.41
N VAL A 345 -26.40 -30.88 16.02
CA VAL A 345 -26.16 -30.88 17.48
C VAL A 345 -27.48 -30.88 18.24
N ASN A 346 -28.47 -30.12 17.79
CA ASN A 346 -29.77 -30.07 18.44
C ASN A 346 -30.57 -31.36 18.29
N GLU A 347 -30.49 -32.02 17.13
CA GLU A 347 -31.11 -33.33 16.92
C GLU A 347 -30.50 -34.38 17.87
N VAL A 348 -29.17 -34.42 17.96
CA VAL A 348 -28.48 -35.34 18.87
C VAL A 348 -28.84 -35.05 20.33
N ASN A 349 -28.82 -33.78 20.74
CA ASN A 349 -29.24 -33.39 22.09
C ASN A 349 -30.71 -33.77 22.37
N GLY A 350 -31.61 -33.58 21.40
CA GLY A 350 -33.01 -33.97 21.51
C GLY A 350 -33.19 -35.48 21.68
N ASN A 351 -32.41 -36.29 20.95
CA ASN A 351 -32.44 -37.74 21.06
C ASN A 351 -31.84 -38.22 22.39
N ILE A 352 -30.73 -37.64 22.85
CA ILE A 352 -30.16 -37.92 24.18
C ILE A 352 -31.15 -37.57 25.28
N SER A 353 -31.83 -36.42 25.16
CA SER A 353 -32.87 -35.98 26.09
C SER A 353 -33.99 -37.01 26.23
N ARG A 354 -34.53 -37.49 25.10
CA ARG A 354 -35.62 -38.45 25.05
C ARG A 354 -35.23 -39.84 25.57
N SER A 355 -34.03 -40.31 25.23
CA SER A 355 -33.59 -41.68 25.56
C SER A 355 -32.96 -41.80 26.94
N TYR A 356 -32.31 -40.73 27.45
CA TYR A 356 -31.47 -40.78 28.64
C TYR A 356 -31.72 -39.64 29.65
N GLY A 357 -32.66 -38.71 29.40
CA GLY A 357 -33.13 -37.77 30.41
C GLY A 357 -32.23 -36.57 30.72
N ASN A 358 -31.74 -35.86 29.69
CA ASN A 358 -30.89 -34.64 29.82
C ASN A 358 -29.61 -34.81 30.66
N ILE A 359 -29.15 -36.03 30.90
CA ILE A 359 -27.95 -36.31 31.69
C ILE A 359 -26.69 -35.75 31.01
N ILE A 360 -26.71 -35.69 29.67
CA ILE A 360 -25.59 -35.21 28.85
C ILE A 360 -26.13 -34.17 27.87
N GLN A 361 -25.38 -33.07 27.73
CA GLN A 361 -25.66 -32.02 26.75
C GLN A 361 -24.40 -31.74 25.93
N ILE A 362 -24.51 -31.82 24.61
CA ILE A 362 -23.46 -31.43 23.66
C ILE A 362 -23.54 -29.92 23.45
N CYS A 363 -22.39 -29.27 23.51
CA CYS A 363 -22.22 -27.85 23.20
C CYS A 363 -22.58 -27.60 21.73
N ASN A 364 -23.57 -26.74 21.50
CA ASN A 364 -23.83 -26.17 20.19
C ASN A 364 -23.08 -24.84 20.11
N PRO A 365 -22.04 -24.74 19.27
CA PRO A 365 -21.23 -23.54 19.22
C PRO A 365 -21.87 -22.42 18.39
N PHE A 366 -23.03 -22.65 17.77
CA PHE A 366 -23.73 -21.65 16.96
C PHE A 366 -24.95 -21.08 17.67
N SER A 367 -25.22 -19.80 17.45
CA SER A 367 -26.38 -19.09 18.01
C SER A 367 -27.70 -19.60 17.41
N PRO A 368 -28.84 -19.45 18.11
CA PRO A 368 -30.13 -19.86 17.56
C PRO A 368 -30.52 -19.05 16.31
N PRO A 369 -31.47 -19.56 15.51
CA PRO A 369 -31.97 -18.85 14.34
C PRO A 369 -32.45 -17.44 14.72
N PRO A 370 -32.29 -16.44 13.84
CA PRO A 370 -31.92 -16.57 12.43
C PRO A 370 -30.43 -16.39 12.10
N MET A 371 -29.57 -16.07 13.08
CA MET A 371 -28.22 -15.56 12.78
C MET A 371 -27.13 -16.64 12.71
N TYR A 372 -27.29 -17.77 13.42
CA TYR A 372 -26.34 -18.90 13.40
C TYR A 372 -24.85 -18.50 13.58
N GLU A 373 -24.60 -17.44 14.34
CA GLU A 373 -23.26 -16.91 14.58
C GLU A 373 -22.43 -17.90 15.41
N TYR A 374 -21.15 -18.02 15.08
CA TYR A 374 -20.22 -18.85 15.84
C TYR A 374 -19.90 -18.21 17.19
N GLN A 375 -20.44 -18.78 18.26
CA GLN A 375 -20.34 -18.33 19.63
C GLN A 375 -19.93 -19.50 20.56
N PRO A 376 -18.72 -20.08 20.38
CA PRO A 376 -18.26 -21.24 21.16
C PRO A 376 -18.16 -20.95 22.67
N TRP A 377 -18.06 -19.68 23.06
CA TRP A 377 -18.04 -19.23 24.46
C TRP A 377 -19.40 -19.28 25.16
N ASN A 378 -20.50 -19.35 24.41
CA ASN A 378 -21.86 -19.40 24.99
C ASN A 378 -22.25 -20.79 25.48
N CYS A 379 -21.38 -21.79 25.31
CA CYS A 379 -21.62 -23.13 25.81
C CYS A 379 -21.46 -23.22 27.35
N PRO A 380 -22.41 -23.87 28.06
CA PRO A 380 -22.29 -24.10 29.49
C PRO A 380 -21.03 -24.90 29.84
N ALA A 381 -20.40 -24.60 30.97
CA ALA A 381 -19.21 -25.34 31.43
C ALA A 381 -19.44 -26.85 31.66
N THR A 382 -20.71 -27.27 31.80
CA THR A 382 -21.13 -28.66 31.96
C THR A 382 -21.41 -29.38 30.63
N SER A 383 -21.33 -28.67 29.50
CA SER A 383 -21.58 -29.24 28.17
C SER A 383 -20.32 -29.86 27.56
N ILE A 384 -20.49 -30.89 26.74
CA ILE A 384 -19.40 -31.61 26.09
C ILE A 384 -19.16 -30.98 24.71
N ARG A 385 -17.91 -30.63 24.41
CA ARG A 385 -17.53 -30.16 23.07
C ARG A 385 -17.55 -31.31 22.08
N ILE A 386 -17.84 -31.03 20.82
CA ILE A 386 -17.95 -32.07 19.78
C ILE A 386 -16.66 -32.91 19.68
N GLY A 387 -15.48 -32.28 19.73
CA GLY A 387 -14.20 -33.01 19.73
C GLY A 387 -13.93 -33.89 20.96
N ASP A 388 -14.63 -33.65 22.08
CA ASP A 388 -14.48 -34.44 23.32
C ASP A 388 -15.40 -35.67 23.34
N ILE A 389 -16.36 -35.78 22.40
CA ILE A 389 -17.34 -36.88 22.35
C ILE A 389 -16.65 -38.25 22.29
N PRO A 390 -15.63 -38.51 21.43
CA PRO A 390 -14.98 -39.81 21.39
C PRO A 390 -14.34 -40.17 22.73
N ARG A 391 -13.73 -39.19 23.40
CA ARG A 391 -13.09 -39.40 24.71
C ARG A 391 -14.11 -39.78 25.77
N VAL A 392 -15.26 -39.11 25.80
CA VAL A 392 -16.36 -39.45 26.73
C VAL A 392 -16.96 -40.81 26.38
N LEU A 393 -17.11 -41.11 25.08
CA LEU A 393 -17.63 -42.38 24.62
C LEU A 393 -16.71 -43.55 25.03
N ARG A 394 -15.37 -43.41 24.96
CA ARG A 394 -14.43 -44.45 25.47
C ARG A 394 -14.57 -44.74 26.96
N MET A 395 -15.08 -43.79 27.75
CA MET A 395 -15.30 -44.00 29.19
C MET A 395 -16.57 -44.82 29.47
N LEU A 396 -17.50 -44.89 28.51
CA LEU A 396 -18.81 -45.52 28.68
C LEU A 396 -19.00 -46.76 27.81
N ALA A 397 -18.35 -46.81 26.66
CA ALA A 397 -18.49 -47.85 25.65
C ALA A 397 -17.13 -48.36 25.17
N CYS A 398 -17.07 -49.66 24.88
CA CYS A 398 -15.91 -50.29 24.26
C CYS A 398 -16.26 -50.67 22.81
N PRO A 399 -15.38 -50.38 21.83
CA PRO A 399 -15.52 -50.95 20.50
C PRO A 399 -15.33 -52.47 20.56
N ASP A 400 -16.24 -53.21 19.93
CA ASP A 400 -16.16 -54.65 19.77
C ASP A 400 -15.04 -55.01 18.78
N THR A 401 -13.83 -55.17 19.30
CA THR A 401 -12.65 -55.64 18.57
C THR A 401 -12.37 -57.09 18.94
N GLU A 402 -12.07 -57.92 17.93
CA GLU A 402 -11.81 -59.36 18.12
C GLU A 402 -10.74 -59.58 19.20
N GLY A 403 -11.16 -60.05 20.39
CA GLY A 403 -10.27 -60.44 21.49
C GLY A 403 -10.14 -59.46 22.67
N GLN A 404 -10.87 -58.34 22.74
CA GLN A 404 -10.92 -57.49 23.94
C GLN A 404 -12.22 -57.68 24.74
N THR A 405 -12.11 -58.16 25.99
CA THR A 405 -13.22 -58.14 26.95
C THR A 405 -13.44 -56.71 27.47
N CYS A 406 -14.59 -56.12 27.16
CA CYS A 406 -15.03 -54.86 27.75
C CYS A 406 -15.40 -55.06 29.23
N ASN A 407 -14.50 -54.70 30.14
CA ASN A 407 -14.74 -54.84 31.58
C ASN A 407 -15.61 -53.67 32.09
N GLY A 408 -16.92 -53.85 32.10
CA GLY A 408 -17.87 -52.95 32.77
C GLY A 408 -18.44 -51.79 31.94
N GLY A 409 -18.13 -51.73 30.64
CA GLY A 409 -18.70 -50.75 29.70
C GLY A 409 -19.75 -51.35 28.75
N ILE A 410 -20.40 -50.51 27.95
CA ILE A 410 -21.35 -50.91 26.91
C ILE A 410 -20.57 -51.40 25.68
N LEU A 411 -20.83 -52.64 25.24
CA LEU A 411 -20.22 -53.15 24.01
C LEU A 411 -20.92 -52.52 22.79
N VAL A 412 -20.16 -51.84 21.93
CA VAL A 412 -20.66 -51.18 20.71
C VAL A 412 -19.87 -51.70 19.52
N PRO A 413 -20.49 -52.01 18.36
CA PRO A 413 -19.72 -52.49 17.21
C PRO A 413 -18.67 -51.46 16.79
N ALA A 414 -17.44 -51.91 16.53
CA ALA A 414 -16.31 -51.04 16.22
C ALA A 414 -16.59 -50.09 15.03
N SER A 415 -17.41 -50.51 14.06
CA SER A 415 -17.84 -49.67 12.94
C SER A 415 -18.60 -48.42 13.37
N TYR A 416 -19.57 -48.54 14.28
CA TYR A 416 -20.33 -47.39 14.79
C TYR A 416 -19.44 -46.47 15.63
N TYR A 417 -18.59 -47.06 16.47
CA TYR A 417 -17.66 -46.30 17.29
C TYR A 417 -16.69 -45.46 16.43
N ASN A 418 -16.06 -46.09 15.43
CA ASN A 418 -15.14 -45.41 14.51
C ASN A 418 -15.87 -44.35 13.67
N THR A 419 -17.12 -44.59 13.29
CA THR A 419 -17.94 -43.62 12.58
C THR A 419 -18.17 -42.37 13.43
N VAL A 420 -18.60 -42.52 14.69
CA VAL A 420 -18.77 -41.38 15.61
C VAL A 420 -17.46 -40.63 15.81
N GLU A 421 -16.35 -41.33 16.01
CA GLU A 421 -15.02 -40.72 16.14
C GLU A 421 -14.63 -39.93 14.89
N ALA A 422 -14.87 -40.48 13.70
CA ALA A 422 -14.56 -39.85 12.43
C ALA A 422 -15.37 -38.56 12.19
N TYR A 423 -16.69 -38.59 12.41
CA TYR A 423 -17.55 -37.42 12.22
C TYR A 423 -17.26 -36.32 13.24
N THR A 424 -17.16 -36.65 14.52
CA THR A 424 -16.94 -35.66 15.59
C THR A 424 -15.57 -35.00 15.48
N THR A 425 -14.54 -35.76 15.09
CA THR A 425 -13.19 -35.25 14.84
C THR A 425 -13.17 -34.36 13.59
N SER A 426 -13.89 -34.74 12.54
CA SER A 426 -14.01 -33.94 11.30
C SER A 426 -14.70 -32.60 11.56
N ILE A 427 -15.81 -32.61 12.30
CA ILE A 427 -16.53 -31.38 12.69
C ILE A 427 -15.63 -30.51 13.57
N GLN A 428 -14.92 -31.08 14.56
CA GLN A 428 -14.03 -30.29 15.40
C GLN A 428 -12.94 -29.58 14.58
N LYS A 429 -12.29 -30.29 13.65
CA LYS A 429 -11.28 -29.69 12.76
C LYS A 429 -11.84 -28.57 11.90
N PHE A 430 -13.10 -28.67 11.49
CA PHE A 430 -13.78 -27.60 10.77
C PHE A 430 -14.01 -26.40 11.67
N LEU A 431 -14.52 -26.62 12.89
CA LEU A 431 -14.76 -25.56 13.87
C LEU A 431 -13.48 -24.83 14.29
N ASP A 432 -12.33 -25.51 14.27
CA ASP A 432 -11.03 -24.92 14.58
C ASP A 432 -10.57 -23.90 13.50
N VAL A 433 -10.99 -24.09 12.24
CA VAL A 433 -10.66 -23.18 11.12
C VAL A 433 -11.79 -22.20 10.78
N TYR A 434 -13.00 -22.43 11.30
CA TYR A 434 -14.19 -21.63 11.01
C TYR A 434 -14.00 -20.12 11.21
N PRO A 435 -13.43 -19.63 12.34
CA PRO A 435 -13.28 -18.18 12.55
C PRO A 435 -12.41 -17.51 11.49
N GLY A 436 -11.34 -18.19 11.06
CA GLY A 436 -10.47 -17.66 10.00
C GLY A 436 -11.17 -17.62 8.65
N MET A 437 -11.95 -18.66 8.32
CA MET A 437 -12.74 -18.69 7.09
C MET A 437 -13.81 -17.59 7.08
N ASP A 438 -14.49 -17.39 8.20
CA ASP A 438 -15.54 -16.39 8.36
C ASP A 438 -14.97 -14.97 8.17
N SER A 439 -13.88 -14.64 8.88
CA SER A 439 -13.18 -13.35 8.74
C SER A 439 -12.68 -13.10 7.30
N LEU A 440 -12.18 -14.14 6.63
CA LEU A 440 -11.71 -14.04 5.24
C LEU A 440 -12.85 -13.80 4.24
N VAL A 441 -13.99 -14.49 4.41
CA VAL A 441 -15.18 -14.37 3.55
C VAL A 441 -15.83 -13.00 3.70
N GLN A 442 -15.83 -12.45 4.91
CA GLN A 442 -16.34 -11.10 5.20
C GLN A 442 -15.35 -9.99 4.84
N CYS A 443 -14.15 -10.33 4.36
CA CYS A 443 -13.04 -9.40 4.10
C CYS A 443 -12.57 -8.58 5.32
N GLU A 444 -12.91 -9.00 6.54
CA GLU A 444 -12.56 -8.31 7.79
C GLU A 444 -11.04 -8.21 7.96
N THR A 445 -10.29 -9.27 7.63
CA THR A 445 -8.81 -9.25 7.68
C THR A 445 -8.20 -8.13 6.82
N VAL A 446 -8.83 -7.81 5.68
CA VAL A 446 -8.38 -6.74 4.79
C VAL A 446 -8.85 -5.38 5.29
N GLU A 447 -10.07 -5.31 5.81
CA GLU A 447 -10.65 -4.13 6.45
C GLU A 447 -9.78 -3.64 7.62
N ASP A 448 -9.39 -4.54 8.52
CA ASP A 448 -8.53 -4.23 9.67
C ASP A 448 -7.17 -3.66 9.25
N ALA A 449 -6.53 -4.30 8.26
CA ALA A 449 -5.25 -3.85 7.73
C ALA A 449 -5.33 -2.45 7.09
N PHE A 450 -6.43 -2.18 6.39
CA PHE A 450 -6.67 -0.88 5.76
C PHE A 450 -6.99 0.20 6.77
N HIS A 451 -7.75 -0.13 7.82
CA HIS A 451 -8.00 0.75 8.94
C HIS A 451 -6.70 1.16 9.64
N GLU A 452 -5.79 0.21 9.90
CA GLU A 452 -4.45 0.49 10.46
C GLU A 452 -3.64 1.45 9.56
N ILE A 453 -3.60 1.20 8.25
CA ILE A 453 -2.87 2.04 7.30
C ILE A 453 -3.43 3.47 7.26
N LEU A 454 -4.76 3.61 7.27
CA LEU A 454 -5.45 4.90 7.21
C LEU A 454 -5.17 5.73 8.46
N ASP A 455 -5.35 5.14 9.64
CA ASP A 455 -5.21 5.84 10.91
C ASP A 455 -3.73 6.19 11.20
N GLU A 456 -2.84 5.21 11.06
CA GLU A 456 -1.46 5.36 11.52
C GLU A 456 -0.47 5.86 10.46
N HIS A 457 -0.71 5.62 9.17
CA HIS A 457 0.35 5.73 8.16
C HIS A 457 0.06 6.70 7.01
N CYS A 458 -1.20 6.87 6.61
CA CYS A 458 -1.56 7.74 5.48
C CYS A 458 -1.14 9.21 5.67
N SER A 459 -1.46 9.81 6.83
CA SER A 459 -1.10 11.20 7.13
C SER A 459 0.43 11.40 7.25
N PRO A 460 1.18 10.57 8.01
CA PRO A 460 2.64 10.64 8.04
C PRO A 460 3.30 10.44 6.67
N LEU A 461 2.83 9.49 5.86
CA LEU A 461 3.37 9.20 4.54
C LEU A 461 3.28 10.45 3.63
N LYS A 462 2.10 11.05 3.53
CA LYS A 462 1.87 12.29 2.77
C LYS A 462 2.72 13.44 3.28
N ARG A 463 2.87 13.56 4.61
CA ARG A 463 3.69 14.59 5.24
C ARG A 463 5.17 14.42 4.89
N TYR A 464 5.73 13.21 4.95
CA TYR A 464 7.16 12.99 4.70
C TYR A 464 7.53 13.10 3.22
N VAL A 465 6.66 12.63 2.31
CA VAL A 465 6.84 12.92 0.88
C VAL A 465 6.85 14.43 0.63
N ARG A 466 5.92 15.17 1.24
CA ARG A 466 5.87 16.63 1.11
C ARG A 466 7.11 17.31 1.68
N MET A 467 7.73 16.78 2.75
CA MET A 467 9.01 17.33 3.24
C MET A 467 10.13 17.23 2.21
N VAL A 468 10.11 16.21 1.34
CA VAL A 468 11.14 15.99 0.34
C VAL A 468 11.07 16.98 -0.82
N TRP A 469 9.87 17.45 -1.21
CA TRP A 469 9.72 18.37 -2.37
C TRP A 469 9.11 19.74 -2.03
N GLY A 470 8.35 19.88 -0.95
CA GLY A 470 7.58 21.10 -0.63
C GLY A 470 8.35 22.20 0.10
N ARG A 471 9.65 22.01 0.39
CA ARG A 471 10.50 22.96 1.13
C ARG A 471 11.80 23.33 0.39
N TRP A 472 11.77 23.30 -0.94
CA TRP A 472 12.88 23.75 -1.79
C TRP A 472 12.86 25.25 -2.03
#